data_AF-A0A2R8FBA2-F1
#
_entry.id   AF-A0A2R8FBA2-F1
#
_cell.length_a   1.000
_cell.length_b   1.000
_cell.length_c   1.000
_cell.angle_alpha   90.00
_cell.angle_beta   90.00
_cell.angle_gamma   90.00
#
_symmetry.space_group_name_H-M   'P 1'
#
loop_
_entity.id
_entity.type
_entity.pdbx_description
1 polymer ?
#
loop_
_entity_poly.entity_id
_entity_poly.type
_entity_poly.pdbx_seq_one_letter_code
_entity_poly.pdbx_strand_id
1 'polypeptide(L)'
;MTSKRKIRWLWQVLILSLGLNMLFLLLFYSAIFRKDIYKLHLFSGPLIAKSSCKVDLSEDFLKDMSNASLEELFSLLKDETYLYGRPLKLWALSMLMIAHHIDITPVLSKPLTYTTLTGPSVQWLLPNIDNKEFSVIIEYLQSRKYPYTSKGLFLILEKTVEEGWVDEDCLYHFCLTPEFLYLRTLLAGAEIRASSIASLARMVIRCGAELFFALCSEENRNTIISDAQRQKILKSYLDCEESLAALLLLVHDSDAVLHEFCDEDLQKVIRLLPENSPYSHDFLSKLSCSPRREQLSKSDLIRDAVIVQENQDREYIIQEGDSLWLIARKFGIPMEKIIQRNRLTHDRLLPGKVLKLPPKSS
;
A
#
# COMPACT_ATOMS: atom_id res chain seq x y z
N MET A 1 -51.18 -10.13 -39.18
CA MET A 1 -51.01 -10.33 -37.71
C MET A 1 -49.63 -10.85 -37.28
N THR A 2 -48.83 -11.45 -38.16
CA THR A 2 -47.56 -12.12 -37.84
C THR A 2 -46.37 -11.17 -37.58
N SER A 3 -46.29 -10.03 -38.28
CA SER A 3 -45.20 -9.04 -38.14
C SER A 3 -45.18 -8.33 -36.78
N LYS A 4 -46.34 -7.89 -36.27
CA LYS A 4 -46.44 -7.23 -34.95
C LYS A 4 -46.00 -8.15 -33.79
N ARG A 5 -46.22 -9.46 -33.90
CA ARG A 5 -45.74 -10.45 -32.92
C ARG A 5 -44.22 -10.61 -32.96
N LYS A 6 -43.62 -10.66 -34.16
CA LYS A 6 -42.16 -10.73 -34.32
C LYS A 6 -41.45 -9.49 -33.76
N ILE A 7 -42.00 -8.30 -33.99
CA ILE A 7 -41.44 -7.04 -33.47
C ILE A 7 -41.50 -7.01 -31.93
N ARG A 8 -42.63 -7.40 -31.33
CA ARG A 8 -42.75 -7.47 -29.86
C ARG A 8 -41.78 -8.48 -29.25
N TRP A 9 -41.57 -9.62 -29.89
CA TRP A 9 -40.62 -10.63 -29.43
C TRP A 9 -39.17 -10.12 -29.50
N LEU A 10 -38.78 -9.47 -30.60
CA LEU A 10 -37.45 -8.85 -30.73
C LEU A 10 -37.19 -7.77 -29.67
N TRP A 11 -38.20 -6.95 -29.38
CA TRP A 11 -38.10 -5.94 -28.30
C TRP A 11 -37.93 -6.58 -26.92
N GLN A 12 -38.63 -7.69 -26.63
CA GLN A 12 -38.47 -8.42 -25.38
C GLN A 12 -37.07 -9.03 -25.25
N VAL A 13 -36.52 -9.59 -26.33
CA VAL A 13 -35.16 -10.15 -26.36
C VAL A 13 -34.12 -9.04 -26.17
N LEU A 14 -34.31 -7.87 -26.78
CA LEU A 14 -33.41 -6.72 -26.63
C LEU A 14 -33.39 -6.19 -25.19
N ILE A 15 -34.57 -6.04 -24.56
CA ILE A 15 -34.68 -5.60 -23.17
C ILE A 15 -34.02 -6.63 -22.23
N LEU A 16 -34.24 -7.93 -22.48
CA LEU A 16 -33.62 -9.00 -21.69
C LEU A 16 -32.09 -8.98 -21.83
N SER A 17 -31.57 -8.80 -23.04
CA SER A 17 -30.13 -8.70 -23.29
C SER A 17 -29.51 -7.47 -22.61
N LEU A 18 -30.19 -6.32 -22.66
CA LEU A 18 -29.74 -5.10 -21.98
C LEU A 18 -29.72 -5.28 -20.46
N GLY A 19 -30.77 -5.88 -19.90
CA GLY A 19 -30.85 -6.21 -18.48
C GLY A 19 -29.77 -7.19 -18.03
N LEU A 20 -29.50 -8.22 -18.84
CA LEU A 20 -28.46 -9.21 -18.57
C LEU A 20 -27.05 -8.61 -18.65
N ASN A 21 -26.79 -7.73 -19.62
CA ASN A 21 -25.51 -7.01 -19.71
C ASN A 21 -25.31 -6.05 -18.54
N MET A 22 -26.34 -5.33 -18.11
CA MET A 22 -26.28 -4.51 -16.89
C MET A 22 -26.01 -5.36 -15.65
N LEU A 23 -26.66 -6.52 -15.53
CA LEU A 23 -26.41 -7.46 -14.44
C LEU A 23 -24.96 -7.99 -14.46
N PHE A 24 -24.44 -8.38 -15.62
CA PHE A 24 -23.06 -8.83 -15.75
C PHE A 24 -22.06 -7.71 -15.47
N LEU A 25 -22.32 -6.48 -15.91
CA LEU A 25 -21.49 -5.32 -15.59
C LEU A 25 -21.49 -5.06 -14.08
N LEU A 26 -22.64 -5.19 -13.42
CA LEU A 26 -22.79 -4.99 -11.99
C LEU A 26 -22.14 -6.12 -11.19
N LEU A 27 -22.25 -7.37 -11.65
CA LEU A 27 -21.54 -8.52 -11.08
C LEU A 27 -20.04 -8.42 -11.27
N PHE A 28 -19.55 -8.04 -12.45
CA PHE A 28 -18.15 -7.80 -12.76
C PHE A 28 -17.58 -6.66 -11.91
N TYR A 29 -18.31 -5.54 -11.82
CA TYR A 29 -17.99 -4.44 -10.91
C TYR A 29 -17.93 -4.95 -9.46
N SER A 30 -18.90 -5.76 -9.03
CA SER A 30 -18.90 -6.37 -7.70
C SER A 30 -17.88 -7.49 -7.51
N ALA A 31 -17.24 -8.02 -8.55
CA ALA A 31 -16.25 -9.07 -8.41
C ALA A 31 -14.83 -8.48 -8.37
N ILE A 32 -14.62 -7.40 -9.13
CA ILE A 32 -13.32 -6.72 -9.27
C ILE A 32 -13.15 -5.63 -8.24
N PHE A 33 -14.12 -4.74 -8.07
CA PHE A 33 -13.99 -3.58 -7.17
C PHE A 33 -14.39 -3.89 -5.72
N ARG A 34 -15.12 -4.98 -5.49
CA ARG A 34 -15.64 -5.33 -4.16
C ARG A 34 -14.60 -5.99 -3.24
N LYS A 35 -13.47 -6.47 -3.79
CA LYS A 35 -12.38 -7.02 -2.97
C LYS A 35 -11.70 -5.96 -2.11
N ASP A 36 -11.73 -4.70 -2.51
CA ASP A 36 -10.98 -3.63 -1.83
C ASP A 36 -11.87 -2.64 -1.04
N ILE A 37 -13.18 -2.56 -1.32
CA ILE A 37 -14.03 -1.48 -0.78
C ILE A 37 -14.67 -1.81 0.59
N TYR A 38 -14.88 -3.09 0.97
CA TYR A 38 -15.65 -3.43 2.18
C TYR A 38 -14.86 -3.87 3.41
N LYS A 39 -13.62 -3.39 3.56
CA LYS A 39 -12.91 -3.48 4.85
C LYS A 39 -12.40 -2.15 5.37
N LEU A 40 -13.01 -1.04 4.96
CA LEU A 40 -12.95 0.19 5.75
C LEU A 40 -13.89 0.03 6.95
N HIS A 41 -13.44 -0.73 7.95
CA HIS A 41 -13.96 -0.54 9.29
C HIS A 41 -13.81 0.95 9.60
N LEU A 42 -14.95 1.60 9.89
CA LEU A 42 -15.01 3.00 10.28
C LEU A 42 -13.94 3.23 11.36
N PHE A 43 -13.10 4.20 11.05
CA PHE A 43 -11.84 4.51 11.71
C PHE A 43 -11.95 4.51 13.25
N SER A 44 -10.92 4.00 13.92
CA SER A 44 -10.62 4.44 15.29
C SER A 44 -10.26 5.91 15.21
N GLY A 45 -11.27 6.77 15.42
CA GLY A 45 -11.08 8.22 15.46
C GLY A 45 -10.07 8.63 16.54
N PRO A 46 -9.62 9.90 16.54
CA PRO A 46 -8.67 10.40 17.51
C PRO A 46 -9.14 10.15 18.95
N LEU A 47 -8.20 10.13 19.90
CA LEU A 47 -8.52 10.00 21.33
C LEU A 47 -9.33 11.23 21.77
N ILE A 48 -10.66 11.14 21.72
CA ILE A 48 -11.54 12.26 22.11
C ILE A 48 -11.76 12.20 23.62
N ALA A 49 -11.18 13.18 24.32
CA ALA A 49 -11.52 13.43 25.71
C ALA A 49 -12.94 14.00 25.81
N LYS A 50 -13.82 13.30 26.54
CA LYS A 50 -15.19 13.76 26.79
C LYS A 50 -15.31 14.65 28.02
N SER A 51 -14.32 14.61 28.89
CA SER A 51 -14.30 15.34 30.16
C SER A 51 -12.87 15.60 30.62
N SER A 52 -12.70 16.62 31.46
CA SER A 52 -11.43 16.97 32.10
C SER A 52 -11.62 17.07 33.61
N CYS A 53 -10.66 16.54 34.37
CA CYS A 53 -10.65 16.59 35.83
C CYS A 53 -9.25 16.98 36.34
N LYS A 54 -9.21 17.78 37.40
CA LYS A 54 -7.96 18.09 38.13
C LYS A 54 -7.73 17.03 39.19
N VAL A 55 -6.57 16.39 39.17
CA VAL A 55 -6.16 15.41 40.16
C VAL A 55 -4.73 15.72 40.56
N ASP A 56 -4.46 15.71 41.87
CA ASP A 56 -3.11 15.86 42.40
C ASP A 56 -2.39 14.52 42.26
N LEU A 57 -1.62 14.37 41.19
CA LEU A 57 -0.91 13.14 40.83
C LEU A 57 0.56 13.30 41.20
N SER A 58 1.10 12.29 41.90
CA SER A 58 2.55 12.23 42.14
C SER A 58 3.29 12.03 40.82
N GLU A 59 4.31 12.86 40.55
CA GLU A 59 5.17 12.71 39.38
C GLU A 59 5.92 11.36 39.39
N ASP A 60 6.30 10.87 40.58
CA ASP A 60 6.99 9.57 40.73
C ASP A 60 6.11 8.42 40.25
N PHE A 61 4.83 8.42 40.60
CA PHE A 61 3.89 7.38 40.16
C PHE A 61 3.75 7.34 38.64
N LEU A 62 3.63 8.51 38.00
CA LEU A 62 3.49 8.59 36.55
C LEU A 62 4.77 8.10 35.86
N LYS A 63 5.93 8.44 36.43
CA LYS A 63 7.22 7.99 35.95
C LYS A 63 7.37 6.47 36.08
N ASP A 64 7.00 5.90 37.21
CA ASP A 64 7.05 4.45 37.45
C ASP A 64 6.12 3.72 36.47
N MET A 65 4.88 4.19 36.31
CA MET A 65 3.93 3.62 35.34
C MET A 65 4.41 3.74 33.90
N SER A 66 5.10 4.83 33.54
CA SER A 66 5.63 5.03 32.19
C SER A 66 6.83 4.13 31.87
N ASN A 67 7.59 3.73 32.89
CA ASN A 67 8.74 2.85 32.76
C ASN A 67 8.40 1.36 32.92
N ALA A 68 7.17 1.05 33.34
CA ALA A 68 6.74 -0.32 33.54
C ALA A 68 6.80 -1.12 32.23
N SER A 69 7.24 -2.37 32.33
CA SER A 69 7.29 -3.27 31.17
C SER A 69 5.88 -3.70 30.75
N LEU A 70 5.77 -4.17 29.51
CA LEU A 70 4.51 -4.71 28.98
C LEU A 70 3.97 -5.85 29.87
N GLU A 71 4.84 -6.75 30.35
CA GLU A 71 4.47 -7.87 31.23
C GLU A 71 3.96 -7.38 32.61
N GLU A 72 4.62 -6.37 33.18
CA GLU A 72 4.20 -5.74 34.44
C GLU A 72 2.82 -5.10 34.28
N LEU A 73 2.60 -4.32 33.22
CA LEU A 73 1.31 -3.69 32.93
C LEU A 73 0.20 -4.74 32.74
N PHE A 74 0.50 -5.87 32.09
CA PHE A 74 -0.45 -6.99 31.97
C PHE A 74 -0.80 -7.62 33.32
N SER A 75 0.17 -7.71 34.23
CA SER A 75 -0.08 -8.21 35.58
C SER A 75 -1.02 -7.28 36.36
N LEU A 76 -0.85 -5.96 36.20
CA LEU A 76 -1.66 -4.92 36.86
C LEU A 76 -3.12 -4.89 36.39
N LEU A 77 -3.44 -5.45 35.21
CA LEU A 77 -4.83 -5.55 34.75
C LEU A 77 -5.70 -6.44 35.65
N LYS A 78 -5.09 -7.36 36.39
CA LYS A 78 -5.77 -8.24 37.35
C LYS A 78 -5.87 -7.64 38.75
N ASP A 79 -5.26 -6.48 38.97
CA ASP A 79 -5.22 -5.82 40.26
C ASP A 79 -6.54 -5.07 40.53
N GLU A 80 -7.10 -5.26 41.72
CA GLU A 80 -8.34 -4.61 42.19
C GLU A 80 -8.08 -3.44 43.15
N THR A 81 -6.82 -3.04 43.33
CA THR A 81 -6.44 -1.86 44.11
C THR A 81 -6.90 -0.56 43.43
N TYR A 82 -7.12 0.46 44.26
CA TYR A 82 -7.51 1.79 43.83
C TYR A 82 -6.41 2.78 44.18
N LEU A 83 -6.05 3.62 43.21
CA LEU A 83 -5.07 4.70 43.33
C LEU A 83 -5.69 5.97 42.76
N TYR A 84 -5.60 7.06 43.52
CA TYR A 84 -6.19 8.36 43.18
C TYR A 84 -7.70 8.28 42.85
N GLY A 85 -8.44 7.43 43.58
CA GLY A 85 -9.88 7.23 43.39
C GLY A 85 -10.27 6.47 42.12
N ARG A 86 -9.31 5.85 41.43
CA ARG A 86 -9.50 5.08 40.19
C ARG A 86 -8.88 3.68 40.34
N PRO A 87 -9.40 2.65 39.66
CA PRO A 87 -8.80 1.31 39.68
C PRO A 87 -7.40 1.31 39.07
N LEU A 88 -6.42 0.62 39.67
CA LEU A 88 -5.05 0.54 39.17
C LEU A 88 -4.98 -0.05 37.74
N LYS A 89 -5.80 -1.07 37.47
CA LYS A 89 -5.97 -1.64 36.13
C LYS A 89 -6.34 -0.63 35.04
N LEU A 90 -7.04 0.45 35.39
CA LEU A 90 -7.38 1.52 34.44
C LEU A 90 -6.15 2.36 34.04
N TRP A 91 -5.25 2.59 34.99
CA TRP A 91 -3.96 3.24 34.74
C TRP A 91 -3.04 2.36 33.90
N ALA A 92 -2.97 1.07 34.21
CA ALA A 92 -2.22 0.11 33.42
C ALA A 92 -2.75 0.02 31.98
N LEU A 93 -4.07 -0.04 31.81
CA LEU A 93 -4.71 -0.05 30.49
C LEU A 93 -4.41 1.22 29.69
N SER A 94 -4.46 2.39 30.34
CA SER A 94 -4.08 3.66 29.73
C SER A 94 -2.64 3.62 29.19
N MET A 95 -1.69 3.09 29.97
CA MET A 95 -0.29 2.95 29.55
C MET A 95 -0.11 1.97 28.39
N LEU A 96 -0.80 0.82 28.45
CA LEU A 96 -0.80 -0.16 27.36
C LEU A 96 -1.27 0.47 26.04
N MET A 97 -2.27 1.34 26.09
CA MET A 97 -2.80 1.99 24.89
C MET A 97 -1.91 3.12 24.38
N ILE A 98 -1.36 3.94 25.27
CA ILE A 98 -0.59 5.14 24.92
C ILE A 98 0.85 4.79 24.53
N ALA A 99 1.57 4.04 25.38
CA ALA A 99 2.98 3.75 25.16
C ALA A 99 3.19 2.48 24.33
N HIS A 100 2.36 1.45 24.52
CA HIS A 100 2.48 0.19 23.78
C HIS A 100 1.52 0.07 22.60
N HIS A 101 0.75 1.12 22.31
CA HIS A 101 -0.12 1.19 21.14
C HIS A 101 -1.13 0.02 21.04
N ILE A 102 -1.58 -0.53 22.17
CA ILE A 102 -2.58 -1.60 22.23
C ILE A 102 -3.95 -1.08 21.80
N ASP A 103 -4.64 -1.84 20.95
CA ASP A 103 -6.01 -1.57 20.52
C ASP A 103 -7.01 -2.51 21.20
N ILE A 104 -7.84 -1.94 22.07
CA ILE A 104 -8.96 -2.63 22.72
C ILE A 104 -10.30 -2.37 22.04
N THR A 105 -10.36 -1.42 21.09
CA THR A 105 -11.59 -0.97 20.42
C THR A 105 -12.43 -2.13 19.86
N PRO A 106 -11.85 -3.19 19.27
CA PRO A 106 -12.63 -4.32 18.73
C PRO A 106 -13.48 -5.09 19.76
N VAL A 107 -13.19 -4.94 21.05
CA VAL A 107 -13.87 -5.65 22.15
C VAL A 107 -14.96 -4.81 22.80
N LEU A 108 -14.88 -3.49 22.63
CA LEU A 108 -15.73 -2.57 23.37
C LEU A 108 -17.15 -2.54 22.82
N SER A 109 -18.11 -2.46 23.74
CA SER A 109 -19.53 -2.34 23.40
C SER A 109 -19.92 -0.93 22.91
N LYS A 110 -19.10 0.06 23.25
CA LYS A 110 -19.31 1.48 22.97
C LYS A 110 -18.03 2.10 22.41
N PRO A 111 -18.14 3.22 21.67
CA PRO A 111 -16.97 3.97 21.23
C PRO A 111 -16.09 4.36 22.42
N LEU A 112 -14.80 4.10 22.28
CA LEU A 112 -13.77 4.40 23.26
C LEU A 112 -13.65 5.91 23.45
N THR A 113 -13.69 6.35 24.71
CA THR A 113 -13.64 7.77 25.08
C THR A 113 -12.73 7.95 26.28
N TYR A 114 -12.25 9.17 26.49
CA TYR A 114 -11.25 9.43 27.53
C TYR A 114 -11.71 10.48 28.51
N THR A 115 -11.19 10.39 29.73
CA THR A 115 -11.14 11.50 30.68
C THR A 115 -9.71 12.03 30.71
N THR A 116 -9.54 13.31 30.43
CA THR A 116 -8.25 13.98 30.63
C THR A 116 -8.07 14.28 32.11
N LEU A 117 -6.97 13.79 32.69
CA LEU A 117 -6.53 14.22 34.00
C LEU A 117 -5.44 15.28 33.84
N THR A 118 -5.59 16.38 34.55
CA THR A 118 -4.62 17.47 34.57
C THR A 118 -3.97 17.54 35.94
N GLY A 119 -2.66 17.32 35.98
CA GLY A 119 -1.79 17.56 37.13
C GLY A 119 -1.01 18.88 36.98
N PRO A 120 -0.11 19.19 37.93
CA PRO A 120 0.70 20.42 37.92
C PRO A 120 1.56 20.56 36.66
N SER A 121 2.07 19.44 36.13
CA SER A 121 3.06 19.37 35.04
C SER A 121 2.69 18.34 33.96
N VAL A 122 1.65 17.52 34.17
CA VAL A 122 1.33 16.38 33.30
C VAL A 122 -0.15 16.35 32.92
N GLN A 123 -0.41 16.07 31.64
CA GLN A 123 -1.73 15.72 31.12
C GLN A 123 -1.77 14.21 30.86
N TRP A 124 -2.77 13.53 31.41
CA TRP A 124 -2.95 12.09 31.27
C TRP A 124 -4.31 11.75 30.66
N LEU A 125 -4.38 10.69 29.85
CA LEU A 125 -5.62 10.23 29.23
C LEU A 125 -6.02 8.86 29.81
N LEU A 126 -7.07 8.85 30.63
CA LEU A 126 -7.66 7.61 31.12
C LEU A 126 -8.80 7.17 30.21
N PRO A 127 -8.83 5.91 29.75
CA PRO A 127 -9.96 5.39 28.99
C PRO A 127 -11.18 5.26 29.90
N ASN A 128 -12.36 5.62 29.40
CA ASN A 128 -13.63 5.49 30.14
C ASN A 128 -14.16 4.06 29.97
N ILE A 129 -13.60 3.13 30.75
CA ILE A 129 -13.94 1.71 30.74
C ILE A 129 -14.60 1.32 32.05
N ASP A 130 -15.73 0.61 31.95
CA ASP A 130 -16.41 0.08 33.13
C ASP A 130 -15.66 -1.13 33.68
N ASN A 131 -15.62 -1.28 35.01
CA ASN A 131 -14.96 -2.44 35.66
C ASN A 131 -15.44 -3.81 35.15
N LYS A 132 -16.68 -3.88 34.64
CA LYS A 132 -17.28 -5.10 34.09
C LYS A 132 -16.70 -5.49 32.71
N GLU A 133 -16.13 -4.53 31.97
CA GLU A 133 -15.56 -4.78 30.64
C GLU A 133 -14.13 -5.34 30.72
N PHE A 134 -13.44 -5.20 31.86
CA PHE A 134 -12.06 -5.66 32.03
C PHE A 134 -11.86 -7.16 31.82
N SER A 135 -12.81 -8.00 32.23
CA SER A 135 -12.71 -9.45 32.03
C SER A 135 -12.60 -9.81 30.54
N VAL A 136 -13.44 -9.18 29.72
CA VAL A 136 -13.47 -9.39 28.26
C VAL A 136 -12.21 -8.80 27.61
N ILE A 137 -11.74 -7.64 28.08
CA ILE A 137 -10.49 -7.03 27.60
C ILE A 137 -9.30 -7.96 27.87
N ILE A 138 -9.18 -8.50 29.10
CA ILE A 138 -8.08 -9.40 29.47
C ILE A 138 -8.10 -10.66 28.61
N GLU A 139 -9.28 -11.27 28.40
CA GLU A 139 -9.45 -12.45 27.55
C GLU A 139 -9.05 -12.16 26.09
N TYR A 140 -9.44 -11.01 25.56
CA TYR A 140 -9.04 -10.58 24.23
C TYR A 140 -7.51 -10.41 24.11
N LEU A 141 -6.89 -9.71 25.06
CA LEU A 141 -5.45 -9.47 24.99
C LEU A 141 -4.63 -10.76 25.14
N GLN A 142 -5.13 -11.74 25.89
CA GLN A 142 -4.49 -13.05 26.02
C GLN A 142 -4.67 -13.94 24.79
N SER A 143 -5.78 -13.79 24.07
CA SER A 143 -6.09 -14.62 22.89
C SER A 143 -5.53 -14.08 21.58
N ARG A 144 -5.22 -12.78 21.50
CA ARG A 144 -4.72 -12.12 20.28
C ARG A 144 -3.20 -12.00 20.29
N LYS A 145 -2.57 -12.45 19.20
CA LYS A 145 -1.14 -12.26 18.94
C LYS A 145 -0.78 -10.79 18.66
N TYR A 146 -1.65 -10.07 17.94
CA TYR A 146 -1.44 -8.65 17.59
C TYR A 146 -2.63 -7.75 17.96
N PRO A 147 -2.87 -7.48 19.25
CA PRO A 147 -3.89 -6.54 19.70
C PRO A 147 -3.38 -5.09 19.61
N TYR A 148 -2.83 -4.69 18.47
CA TYR A 148 -2.16 -3.40 18.29
C TYR A 148 -2.93 -2.51 17.32
N THR A 149 -2.85 -1.20 17.56
CA THR A 149 -3.26 -0.19 16.58
C THR A 149 -2.36 -0.24 15.35
N SER A 150 -2.76 0.42 14.26
CA SER A 150 -1.93 0.55 13.06
C SER A 150 -0.51 1.05 13.37
N LYS A 151 -0.38 2.00 14.32
CA LYS A 151 0.92 2.52 14.77
C LYS A 151 1.72 1.49 15.56
N GLY A 152 1.07 0.71 16.42
CA GLY A 152 1.74 -0.36 17.16
C GLY A 152 2.28 -1.45 16.23
N LEU A 153 1.47 -1.89 15.25
CA LEU A 153 1.91 -2.83 14.22
C LEU A 153 3.11 -2.28 13.42
N PHE A 154 3.05 -1.00 13.04
CA PHE A 154 4.14 -0.34 12.32
C PHE A 154 5.46 -0.38 13.11
N LEU A 155 5.43 0.02 14.39
CA LEU A 155 6.63 0.08 15.22
C LEU A 155 7.24 -1.31 15.47
N ILE A 156 6.40 -2.34 15.59
CA ILE A 156 6.87 -3.73 15.65
C ILE A 156 7.59 -4.09 14.34
N LEU A 157 7.00 -3.76 13.20
CA LEU A 157 7.61 -4.04 11.90
C LEU A 157 8.91 -3.28 11.68
N GLU A 158 8.95 -1.99 12.01
CA GLU A 158 10.15 -1.15 11.94
C GLU A 158 11.30 -1.77 12.74
N LYS A 159 11.03 -2.14 14.00
CA LYS A 159 12.01 -2.82 14.85
C LYS A 159 12.49 -4.16 14.26
N THR A 160 11.59 -5.02 13.80
CA THR A 160 11.99 -6.32 13.22
C THR A 160 12.82 -6.16 11.95
N VAL A 161 12.49 -5.17 11.11
CA VAL A 161 13.25 -4.84 9.90
C VAL A 161 14.66 -4.35 10.25
N GLU A 162 14.82 -3.54 11.29
CA GLU A 162 16.14 -3.13 11.82
C GLU A 162 16.96 -4.34 12.32
N GLU A 163 16.30 -5.32 12.92
CA GLU A 163 16.90 -6.59 13.34
C GLU A 163 17.19 -7.56 12.17
N GLY A 164 16.79 -7.21 10.94
CA GLY A 164 17.12 -7.95 9.72
C GLY A 164 16.14 -9.08 9.36
N TRP A 165 14.97 -9.14 9.97
CA TRP A 165 13.93 -10.12 9.67
C TRP A 165 12.54 -9.45 9.57
N VAL A 166 11.54 -10.16 9.05
CA VAL A 166 10.17 -9.61 8.94
C VAL A 166 9.19 -10.64 9.48
N ASP A 167 8.37 -10.21 10.43
CA ASP A 167 7.23 -10.98 10.92
C ASP A 167 6.09 -10.93 9.88
N GLU A 168 5.92 -12.00 9.11
CA GLU A 168 4.92 -12.08 8.04
C GLU A 168 3.48 -11.94 8.55
N ASP A 169 3.18 -12.47 9.73
CA ASP A 169 1.83 -12.35 10.31
C ASP A 169 1.57 -10.89 10.71
N CYS A 170 2.54 -10.25 11.36
CA CYS A 170 2.45 -8.83 11.72
C CYS A 170 2.29 -7.96 10.46
N LEU A 171 3.07 -8.24 9.43
CA LEU A 171 3.01 -7.55 8.14
C LEU A 171 1.62 -7.71 7.49
N TYR A 172 1.06 -8.92 7.53
CA TYR A 172 -0.28 -9.19 7.02
C TYR A 172 -1.34 -8.36 7.76
N HIS A 173 -1.28 -8.30 9.09
CA HIS A 173 -2.17 -7.48 9.90
C HIS A 173 -2.01 -5.98 9.61
N PHE A 174 -0.77 -5.50 9.48
CA PHE A 174 -0.49 -4.12 9.11
C PHE A 174 -1.08 -3.77 7.73
N CYS A 175 -0.94 -4.67 6.75
CA CYS A 175 -1.46 -4.45 5.40
C CYS A 175 -3.00 -4.39 5.33
N LEU A 176 -3.70 -4.79 6.40
CA LEU A 176 -5.16 -4.70 6.52
C LEU A 176 -5.61 -3.45 7.28
N THR A 177 -4.67 -2.61 7.75
CA THR A 177 -5.00 -1.37 8.47
C THR A 177 -5.63 -0.33 7.53
N PRO A 178 -6.50 0.55 8.04
CA PRO A 178 -7.13 1.59 7.21
C PRO A 178 -6.12 2.52 6.53
N GLU A 179 -5.03 2.86 7.22
CA GLU A 179 -3.95 3.70 6.69
C GLU A 179 -3.28 3.05 5.48
N PHE A 180 -2.93 1.77 5.61
CA PHE A 180 -2.25 1.07 4.54
C PHE A 180 -3.20 0.80 3.36
N LEU A 181 -4.45 0.42 3.63
CA LEU A 181 -5.47 0.24 2.59
C LEU A 181 -5.76 1.55 1.83
N TYR A 182 -5.74 2.70 2.52
CA TYR A 182 -5.84 4.00 1.87
C TYR A 182 -4.67 4.24 0.91
N LEU A 183 -3.43 4.03 1.37
CA LEU A 183 -2.24 4.17 0.52
C LEU A 183 -2.33 3.26 -0.71
N ARG A 184 -2.75 2.00 -0.53
CA ARG A 184 -2.96 1.05 -1.63
C ARG A 184 -4.02 1.53 -2.62
N THR A 185 -5.13 2.05 -2.11
CA THR A 185 -6.20 2.58 -2.96
C THR A 185 -5.72 3.79 -3.76
N LEU A 186 -4.90 4.65 -3.16
CA LEU A 186 -4.31 5.81 -3.80
C LEU A 186 -3.32 5.44 -4.91
N LEU A 187 -2.59 4.34 -4.72
CA LEU A 187 -1.62 3.78 -5.68
C LEU A 187 -2.21 2.66 -6.55
N ALA A 188 -3.54 2.50 -6.55
CA ALA A 188 -4.22 1.47 -7.30
C ALA A 188 -3.93 1.59 -8.81
N GLY A 189 -3.71 0.45 -9.46
CA GLY A 189 -3.33 0.38 -10.88
C GLY A 189 -1.83 0.27 -11.14
N ALA A 190 -0.98 0.70 -10.20
CA ALA A 190 0.47 0.50 -10.26
C ALA A 190 0.94 -0.79 -9.58
N GLU A 191 0.24 -1.23 -8.52
CA GLU A 191 0.61 -2.43 -7.72
C GLU A 191 0.80 -3.69 -8.58
N ILE A 192 -0.04 -3.90 -9.60
CA ILE A 192 0.01 -5.12 -10.42
C ILE A 192 1.22 -5.13 -11.38
N ARG A 193 1.79 -3.96 -11.71
CA ARG A 193 2.82 -3.84 -12.75
C ARG A 193 4.20 -3.42 -12.25
N ALA A 194 4.27 -2.72 -11.11
CA ALA A 194 5.53 -2.15 -10.62
C ALA A 194 5.92 -2.61 -9.21
N SER A 195 4.99 -3.07 -8.35
CA SER A 195 5.32 -3.38 -6.96
C SER A 195 4.36 -4.32 -6.23
N SER A 196 4.91 -5.37 -5.59
CA SER A 196 4.14 -6.20 -4.67
C SER A 196 3.71 -5.43 -3.41
N ILE A 197 2.66 -5.92 -2.73
CA ILE A 197 2.19 -5.39 -1.44
C ILE A 197 3.35 -5.32 -0.42
N ALA A 198 4.20 -6.35 -0.40
CA ALA A 198 5.37 -6.38 0.48
C ALA A 198 6.40 -5.30 0.12
N SER A 199 6.61 -4.99 -1.16
CA SER A 199 7.49 -3.88 -1.57
C SER A 199 6.94 -2.52 -1.16
N LEU A 200 5.62 -2.32 -1.27
CA LEU A 200 4.97 -1.10 -0.79
C LEU A 200 5.11 -0.98 0.73
N ALA A 201 4.85 -2.05 1.48
CA ALA A 201 5.02 -2.03 2.93
C ALA A 201 6.47 -1.69 3.33
N ARG A 202 7.47 -2.28 2.64
CA ARG A 202 8.88 -1.94 2.89
C ARG A 202 9.20 -0.48 2.63
N MET A 203 8.73 0.09 1.51
CA MET A 203 8.92 1.50 1.18
C MET A 203 8.40 2.40 2.31
N VAL A 204 7.19 2.10 2.79
CA VAL A 204 6.58 2.87 3.87
C VAL A 204 7.34 2.71 5.18
N ILE A 205 7.68 1.47 5.57
CA ILE A 205 8.38 1.19 6.83
C ILE A 205 9.74 1.90 6.88
N ARG A 206 10.50 1.88 5.77
CA ARG A 206 11.80 2.54 5.69
C ARG A 206 11.76 4.06 5.83
N CYS A 207 10.65 4.69 5.43
CA CYS A 207 10.48 6.13 5.52
C CYS A 207 9.95 6.60 6.89
N GLY A 208 9.70 5.66 7.80
CA GLY A 208 9.34 5.94 9.17
C GLY A 208 7.85 6.22 9.40
N ALA A 209 7.45 6.04 10.66
CA ALA A 209 6.06 6.14 11.09
C ALA A 209 5.48 7.55 10.90
N GLU A 210 6.24 8.60 11.23
CA GLU A 210 5.75 9.98 11.22
C GLU A 210 5.24 10.38 9.84
N LEU A 211 6.02 10.09 8.80
CA LEU A 211 5.64 10.40 7.43
C LEU A 211 4.39 9.63 7.02
N PHE A 212 4.39 8.31 7.22
CA PHE A 212 3.28 7.45 6.81
C PHE A 212 1.95 7.87 7.43
N PHE A 213 1.92 8.07 8.75
CA PHE A 213 0.69 8.43 9.46
C PHE A 213 0.25 9.88 9.19
N ALA A 214 1.18 10.79 8.91
CA ALA A 214 0.83 12.15 8.48
C ALA A 214 0.17 12.15 7.10
N LEU A 215 0.71 11.37 6.15
CA LEU A 215 0.14 11.25 4.80
C LEU A 215 -1.19 10.50 4.79
N CYS A 216 -1.36 9.50 5.65
CA CYS A 216 -2.57 8.68 5.74
C CYS A 216 -3.52 9.13 6.85
N SER A 217 -3.51 10.41 7.23
CA SER A 217 -4.37 10.97 8.29
C SER A 217 -5.86 10.77 7.99
N GLU A 218 -6.70 10.79 9.03
CA GLU A 218 -8.15 10.65 8.85
C GLU A 218 -8.74 11.71 7.90
N GLU A 219 -8.23 12.94 7.97
CA GLU A 219 -8.60 14.01 7.04
C GLU A 219 -8.29 13.61 5.60
N ASN A 220 -7.05 13.17 5.32
CA ASN A 220 -6.66 12.77 3.97
C ASN A 220 -7.46 11.56 3.46
N ARG A 221 -7.78 10.59 4.33
CA ARG A 221 -8.59 9.42 3.96
C ARG A 221 -10.02 9.76 3.59
N ASN A 222 -10.55 10.88 4.09
CA ASN A 222 -11.90 11.36 3.80
C ASN A 222 -11.95 12.29 2.57
N THR A 223 -10.80 12.61 1.97
CA THR A 223 -10.74 13.43 0.74
C THR A 223 -10.81 12.56 -0.53
N ILE A 224 -11.23 13.19 -1.63
CA ILE A 224 -11.25 12.53 -2.95
C ILE A 224 -9.80 12.35 -3.42
N ILE A 225 -9.43 11.11 -3.74
CA ILE A 225 -8.12 10.77 -4.29
C ILE A 225 -7.96 11.44 -5.66
N SER A 226 -7.00 12.35 -5.76
CA SER A 226 -6.63 13.07 -6.98
C SER A 226 -5.21 12.75 -7.42
N ASP A 227 -4.88 13.00 -8.69
CA ASP A 227 -3.53 12.80 -9.21
C ASP A 227 -2.51 13.71 -8.49
N ALA A 228 -2.90 14.95 -8.16
CA ALA A 228 -2.09 15.85 -7.36
C ALA A 228 -1.79 15.31 -5.95
N GLN A 229 -2.78 14.71 -5.28
CA GLN A 229 -2.59 14.06 -3.98
C GLN A 229 -1.67 12.85 -4.09
N ARG A 230 -1.81 12.06 -5.16
CA ARG A 230 -0.94 10.91 -5.44
C ARG A 230 0.51 11.35 -5.64
N GLN A 231 0.72 12.34 -6.49
CA GLN A 231 2.05 12.91 -6.74
C GLN A 231 2.65 13.49 -5.47
N LYS A 232 1.88 14.22 -4.65
CA LYS A 232 2.35 14.76 -3.36
C LYS A 232 2.87 13.66 -2.44
N ILE A 233 2.11 12.57 -2.28
CA ILE A 233 2.52 11.43 -1.44
C ILE A 233 3.77 10.75 -1.99
N LEU A 234 3.82 10.48 -3.29
CA LEU A 234 4.98 9.84 -3.91
C LEU A 234 6.23 10.73 -3.89
N LYS A 235 6.09 12.05 -4.01
CA LYS A 235 7.19 12.99 -3.82
C LYS A 235 7.75 12.94 -2.39
N SER A 236 6.88 12.86 -1.38
CA SER A 236 7.35 12.71 0.00
C SER A 236 8.18 11.44 0.22
N TYR A 237 7.83 10.33 -0.44
CA TYR A 237 8.65 9.11 -0.41
C TYR A 237 9.91 9.21 -1.29
N LEU A 238 9.87 10.00 -2.38
CA LEU A 238 11.04 10.31 -3.19
C LEU A 238 12.09 11.10 -2.38
N ASP A 239 11.65 12.00 -1.51
CA ASP A 239 12.51 12.75 -0.60
C ASP A 239 13.20 11.85 0.45
N CYS A 240 12.62 10.69 0.74
CA CYS A 240 13.24 9.63 1.56
C CYS A 240 14.18 8.69 0.77
N GLU A 241 14.52 9.05 -0.47
CA GLU A 241 15.39 8.27 -1.36
C GLU A 241 14.84 6.87 -1.73
N GLU A 242 13.51 6.68 -1.70
CA GLU A 242 12.90 5.41 -2.10
C GLU A 242 12.77 5.28 -3.62
N SER A 243 13.50 4.30 -4.19
CA SER A 243 13.47 3.99 -5.62
C SER A 243 12.10 3.51 -6.11
N LEU A 244 11.33 2.86 -5.24
CA LEU A 244 9.98 2.44 -5.57
C LEU A 244 9.06 3.65 -5.81
N ALA A 245 9.22 4.74 -5.06
CA ALA A 245 8.44 5.96 -5.25
C ALA A 245 8.70 6.60 -6.62
N ALA A 246 9.97 6.66 -7.04
CA ALA A 246 10.36 7.12 -8.37
C ALA A 246 9.70 6.27 -9.48
N LEU A 247 9.71 4.95 -9.32
CA LEU A 247 9.07 4.04 -10.27
C LEU A 247 7.55 4.22 -10.31
N LEU A 248 6.89 4.34 -9.16
CA LEU A 248 5.44 4.54 -9.07
C LEU A 248 5.00 5.86 -9.70
N LEU A 249 5.80 6.93 -9.58
CA LEU A 249 5.55 8.20 -10.28
C LEU A 249 5.47 7.99 -11.80
N LEU A 250 6.43 7.26 -12.38
CA LEU A 250 6.43 6.97 -13.81
C LEU A 250 5.26 6.10 -14.26
N VAL A 251 4.86 5.13 -13.42
CA VAL A 251 3.77 4.20 -13.73
C VAL A 251 2.43 4.92 -13.77
N HIS A 252 2.25 5.94 -12.91
CA HIS A 252 1.03 6.71 -12.85
C HIS A 252 0.99 7.84 -13.87
N ASP A 253 2.06 8.63 -14.01
CA ASP A 253 2.09 9.76 -14.92
C ASP A 253 3.52 10.16 -15.32
N SER A 254 4.06 9.48 -16.33
CA SER A 254 5.41 9.80 -16.85
C SER A 254 5.50 11.20 -17.46
N ASP A 255 4.40 11.70 -18.01
CA ASP A 255 4.37 12.96 -18.75
C ASP A 255 4.37 14.14 -17.77
N ALA A 256 3.64 14.05 -16.66
CA ALA A 256 3.74 15.01 -15.57
C ALA A 256 5.15 15.04 -14.95
N VAL A 257 5.80 13.89 -14.78
CA VAL A 257 7.20 13.85 -14.31
C VAL A 257 8.14 14.55 -15.29
N LEU A 258 7.91 14.43 -16.59
CA LEU A 258 8.75 15.08 -17.60
C LEU A 258 8.49 16.60 -17.70
N HIS A 259 7.24 17.04 -17.58
CA HIS A 259 6.83 18.40 -17.93
C HIS A 259 6.51 19.30 -16.74
N GLU A 260 6.02 18.75 -15.63
CA GLU A 260 5.53 19.51 -14.48
C GLU A 260 6.52 19.52 -13.30
N PHE A 261 7.40 18.53 -13.20
CA PHE A 261 8.37 18.47 -12.11
C PHE A 261 9.46 19.53 -12.26
N CYS A 262 9.88 20.14 -11.15
CA CYS A 262 11.07 21.00 -11.14
C CYS A 262 12.33 20.18 -11.45
N ASP A 263 13.41 20.86 -11.84
CA ASP A 263 14.67 20.17 -12.20
C ASP A 263 15.24 19.36 -11.03
N GLU A 264 15.10 19.84 -9.79
CA GLU A 264 15.55 19.13 -8.60
C GLU A 264 14.80 17.79 -8.41
N ASP A 265 13.47 17.81 -8.48
CA ASP A 265 12.65 16.60 -8.36
C ASP A 265 12.93 15.64 -9.52
N LEU A 266 13.10 16.15 -10.74
CA LEU A 266 13.42 15.34 -11.91
C LEU A 266 14.78 14.64 -11.74
N GLN A 267 15.80 15.35 -11.25
CA GLN A 267 17.11 14.75 -10.94
C GLN A 267 17.02 13.67 -9.86
N LYS A 268 16.22 13.89 -8.81
CA LYS A 268 15.95 12.86 -7.79
C LYS A 268 15.34 11.60 -8.42
N VAL A 269 14.35 11.76 -9.30
CA VAL A 269 13.75 10.63 -10.03
C VAL A 269 14.83 9.89 -10.82
N ILE A 270 15.57 10.58 -11.70
CA ILE A 270 16.60 9.96 -12.56
C ILE A 270 17.61 9.16 -11.74
N ARG A 271 18.09 9.74 -10.62
CA ARG A 271 19.06 9.11 -9.72
C ARG A 271 18.53 7.82 -9.08
N LEU A 272 17.24 7.78 -8.75
CA LEU A 272 16.61 6.69 -8.01
C LEU A 272 15.96 5.63 -8.91
N LEU A 273 15.96 5.82 -10.24
CA LEU A 273 15.30 4.88 -11.15
C LEU A 273 16.03 3.51 -11.19
N PRO A 274 15.29 2.41 -10.97
CA PRO A 274 15.87 1.07 -11.05
C PRO A 274 16.26 0.75 -12.50
N GLU A 275 17.43 0.11 -12.66
CA GLU A 275 18.00 -0.13 -14.00
C GLU A 275 17.22 -1.16 -14.80
N ASN A 276 16.57 -2.12 -14.15
CA ASN A 276 15.95 -3.27 -14.80
C ASN A 276 14.45 -3.06 -15.09
N SER A 277 13.97 -1.82 -15.07
CA SER A 277 12.54 -1.53 -15.22
C SER A 277 12.23 -0.99 -16.63
N PRO A 278 11.22 -1.56 -17.32
CA PRO A 278 10.79 -1.05 -18.63
C PRO A 278 10.30 0.40 -18.55
N TYR A 279 9.73 0.81 -17.41
CA TYR A 279 9.30 2.19 -17.18
C TYR A 279 10.47 3.17 -17.12
N SER A 280 11.59 2.76 -16.51
CA SER A 280 12.81 3.56 -16.46
C SER A 280 13.33 3.80 -17.87
N HIS A 281 13.43 2.76 -18.69
CA HIS A 281 13.93 2.87 -20.06
C HIS A 281 13.03 3.74 -20.95
N ASP A 282 11.71 3.52 -20.89
CA ASP A 282 10.75 4.32 -21.66
C ASP A 282 10.89 5.80 -21.29
N PHE A 283 10.94 6.11 -19.98
CA PHE A 283 11.08 7.47 -19.49
C PHE A 283 12.41 8.12 -19.89
N LEU A 284 13.53 7.43 -19.69
CA LEU A 284 14.85 7.95 -20.05
C LEU A 284 14.97 8.21 -21.55
N SER A 285 14.40 7.32 -22.39
CA SER A 285 14.34 7.53 -23.84
C SER A 285 13.52 8.78 -24.21
N LYS A 286 12.38 9.01 -23.57
CA LYS A 286 11.56 10.23 -23.75
C LYS A 286 12.32 11.47 -23.30
N LEU A 287 12.97 11.41 -22.13
CA LEU A 287 13.76 12.51 -21.57
C LEU A 287 14.93 12.89 -22.50
N SER A 288 15.61 11.91 -23.10
CA SER A 288 16.71 12.12 -24.05
C SER A 288 16.28 12.89 -25.32
N CYS A 289 15.02 12.68 -25.75
CA CYS A 289 14.40 13.35 -26.89
C CYS A 289 13.71 14.68 -26.51
N SER A 290 13.67 15.02 -25.22
CA SER A 290 13.00 16.22 -24.72
C SER A 290 13.94 17.43 -24.67
N PRO A 291 13.40 18.66 -24.55
CA PRO A 291 14.20 19.85 -24.28
C PRO A 291 15.04 19.76 -22.99
N ARG A 292 14.63 18.90 -22.04
CA ARG A 292 15.28 18.74 -20.72
C ARG A 292 16.39 17.67 -20.73
N ARG A 293 16.88 17.24 -21.90
CA ARG A 293 17.93 16.20 -22.03
C ARG A 293 19.22 16.52 -21.26
N GLU A 294 19.49 17.79 -21.00
CA GLU A 294 20.67 18.27 -20.26
C GLU A 294 20.66 17.86 -18.77
N GLN A 295 19.51 17.44 -18.27
CA GLN A 295 19.38 16.87 -16.92
C GLN A 295 19.98 15.45 -16.81
N LEU A 296 20.29 14.80 -17.93
CA LEU A 296 20.96 13.49 -17.96
C LEU A 296 22.48 13.66 -17.84
N SER A 297 23.10 12.90 -16.95
CA SER A 297 24.56 12.86 -16.87
C SER A 297 25.16 12.11 -18.08
N LYS A 298 26.45 12.34 -18.36
CA LYS A 298 27.16 11.58 -19.41
C LYS A 298 27.13 10.06 -19.17
N SER A 299 27.12 9.62 -17.91
CA SER A 299 26.94 8.20 -17.55
C SER A 299 25.55 7.68 -17.89
N ASP A 300 24.49 8.48 -17.72
CA ASP A 300 23.12 8.08 -18.02
C ASP A 300 22.89 7.97 -19.54
N LEU A 301 23.49 8.87 -20.32
CA LEU A 301 23.44 8.86 -21.78
C LEU A 301 24.19 7.65 -22.38
N ILE A 302 25.33 7.26 -21.80
CA ILE A 302 26.07 6.06 -22.21
C ILE A 302 25.28 4.79 -21.81
N ARG A 303 24.65 4.79 -20.63
CA ARG A 303 23.82 3.70 -20.12
C ARG A 303 22.61 3.44 -21.01
N ASP A 304 21.89 4.48 -21.44
CA ASP A 304 20.79 4.33 -22.41
C ASP A 304 21.28 3.83 -23.77
N ALA A 305 22.41 4.33 -24.26
CA ALA A 305 22.98 3.90 -25.54
C ALA A 305 23.39 2.41 -25.55
N VAL A 306 23.87 1.87 -24.43
CA VAL A 306 24.23 0.45 -24.28
C VAL A 306 22.98 -0.44 -24.15
N ILE A 307 21.96 0.01 -23.43
CA ILE A 307 20.71 -0.76 -23.21
C ILE A 307 19.81 -0.76 -24.46
N VAL A 308 19.80 0.32 -25.25
CA VAL A 308 19.08 0.37 -26.53
C VAL A 308 19.64 -0.64 -27.53
N GLN A 309 20.92 -1.04 -27.44
CA GLN A 309 21.48 -2.13 -28.25
C GLN A 309 21.01 -3.53 -27.79
N GLU A 310 20.67 -3.73 -26.52
CA GLU A 310 20.10 -5.00 -26.03
C GLU A 310 18.59 -5.14 -26.29
N ASN A 311 17.86 -4.03 -26.42
CA ASN A 311 16.41 -4.01 -26.66
C ASN A 311 15.99 -3.98 -28.14
N GLN A 312 16.92 -4.10 -29.09
CA GLN A 312 16.56 -4.26 -30.51
C GLN A 312 16.11 -5.69 -30.79
N ASP A 313 14.98 -5.83 -31.50
CA ASP A 313 14.54 -7.14 -32.00
C ASP A 313 15.64 -7.73 -32.87
N ARG A 314 16.09 -8.94 -32.55
CA ARG A 314 16.99 -9.68 -33.43
C ARG A 314 16.17 -10.26 -34.58
N GLU A 315 16.55 -9.95 -35.81
CA GLU A 315 15.93 -10.57 -36.99
C GLU A 315 16.53 -11.96 -37.22
N TYR A 316 15.67 -12.97 -37.32
CA TYR A 316 16.05 -14.36 -37.59
C TYR A 316 15.35 -14.86 -38.85
N ILE A 317 16.11 -15.41 -39.79
CA ILE A 317 15.56 -16.02 -41.01
C ILE A 317 15.21 -17.47 -40.71
N ILE A 318 13.93 -17.81 -40.82
CA ILE A 318 13.41 -19.16 -40.55
C ILE A 318 14.04 -20.16 -41.52
N GLN A 319 14.59 -21.25 -41.00
CA GLN A 319 15.19 -22.33 -41.80
C GLN A 319 14.23 -23.51 -41.99
N GLU A 320 14.51 -24.36 -42.98
CA GLU A 320 13.75 -25.60 -43.15
C GLU A 320 13.91 -26.50 -41.92
N GLY A 321 12.78 -26.97 -41.36
CA GLY A 321 12.77 -27.78 -40.14
C GLY A 321 12.69 -26.97 -38.84
N ASP A 322 12.75 -25.64 -38.89
CA ASP A 322 12.52 -24.81 -37.71
C ASP A 322 11.07 -24.90 -37.24
N SER A 323 10.89 -24.96 -35.92
CA SER A 323 9.60 -24.75 -35.27
C SER A 323 9.69 -23.59 -34.29
N LEU A 324 8.56 -22.95 -34.02
CA LEU A 324 8.50 -21.83 -33.08
C LEU A 324 9.05 -22.22 -31.70
N TRP A 325 8.78 -23.45 -31.26
CA TRP A 325 9.32 -23.99 -30.01
C TRP A 325 10.83 -24.19 -30.03
N LEU A 326 11.39 -24.71 -31.12
CA LEU A 326 12.85 -24.87 -31.26
C LEU A 326 13.57 -23.53 -31.27
N ILE A 327 13.02 -22.54 -31.97
CA ILE A 327 13.55 -21.17 -32.00
C ILE A 327 13.43 -20.53 -30.61
N ALA A 328 12.25 -20.58 -29.98
CA ALA A 328 12.02 -20.08 -28.63
C ALA A 328 13.01 -20.65 -27.62
N ARG A 329 13.23 -21.97 -27.66
CA ARG A 329 14.18 -22.66 -26.79
C ARG A 329 15.63 -22.30 -27.09
N LYS A 330 16.00 -22.18 -28.37
CA LYS A 330 17.35 -21.82 -28.83
C LYS A 330 17.74 -20.41 -28.38
N PHE A 331 16.81 -19.47 -28.38
CA PHE A 331 17.05 -18.08 -28.01
C PHE A 331 16.63 -17.74 -26.56
N GLY A 332 16.03 -18.68 -25.84
CA GLY A 332 15.58 -18.49 -24.45
C GLY A 332 14.43 -17.49 -24.30
N ILE A 333 13.59 -17.37 -25.33
CA ILE A 333 12.46 -16.42 -25.38
C ILE A 333 11.15 -17.23 -25.31
N PRO A 334 10.16 -16.84 -24.48
CA PRO A 334 8.84 -17.47 -24.45
C PRO A 334 8.15 -17.43 -25.82
N MET A 335 7.53 -18.53 -26.23
CA MET A 335 6.84 -18.62 -27.53
C MET A 335 5.77 -17.55 -27.68
N GLU A 336 5.04 -17.27 -26.60
CA GLU A 336 3.96 -16.28 -26.56
C GLU A 336 4.46 -14.89 -26.95
N LYS A 337 5.68 -14.52 -26.51
CA LYS A 337 6.29 -13.23 -26.85
C LYS A 337 6.65 -13.14 -28.32
N ILE A 338 7.16 -14.22 -28.91
CA ILE A 338 7.49 -14.26 -30.35
C ILE A 338 6.21 -14.16 -31.19
N ILE A 339 5.14 -14.88 -30.79
CA ILE A 339 3.83 -14.84 -31.45
C ILE A 339 3.26 -13.42 -31.42
N GLN A 340 3.23 -12.81 -30.24
CA GLN A 340 2.68 -11.46 -30.06
C GLN A 340 3.49 -10.43 -30.85
N ARG A 341 4.83 -10.52 -30.83
CA ARG A 341 5.72 -9.58 -31.51
C ARG A 341 5.56 -9.62 -33.04
N ASN A 342 5.39 -10.81 -33.59
CA ASN A 342 5.26 -11.03 -35.03
C ASN A 342 3.80 -11.09 -35.51
N ARG A 343 2.83 -10.89 -34.61
CA ARG A 343 1.39 -10.97 -34.89
C ARG A 343 0.99 -12.27 -35.58
N LEU A 344 1.61 -13.37 -35.15
CA LEU A 344 1.31 -14.70 -35.69
C LEU A 344 -0.07 -15.14 -35.18
N THR A 345 -0.92 -15.62 -36.09
CA THR A 345 -2.24 -16.17 -35.72
C THR A 345 -2.18 -17.67 -35.46
N HIS A 346 -1.08 -18.33 -35.85
CA HIS A 346 -0.84 -19.77 -35.71
C HIS A 346 0.67 -20.02 -35.52
N ASP A 347 1.03 -21.21 -35.08
CA ASP A 347 2.41 -21.67 -34.79
C ASP A 347 3.21 -22.12 -36.03
N ARG A 348 2.57 -22.17 -37.21
CA ARG A 348 3.21 -22.58 -38.47
C ARG A 348 4.15 -21.50 -39.00
N LEU A 349 5.43 -21.86 -39.13
CA LEU A 349 6.49 -21.01 -39.69
C LEU A 349 6.74 -21.35 -41.17
N LEU A 350 7.11 -20.34 -41.96
CA LEU A 350 7.47 -20.48 -43.37
C LEU A 350 8.98 -20.25 -43.54
N PRO A 351 9.75 -21.23 -44.05
CA PRO A 351 11.17 -21.07 -44.33
C PRO A 351 11.45 -19.86 -45.23
N GLY A 352 12.55 -19.16 -44.97
CA GLY A 352 12.99 -17.97 -45.69
C GLY A 352 12.34 -16.65 -45.23
N LYS A 353 11.35 -16.67 -44.34
CA LYS A 353 10.78 -15.44 -43.76
C LYS A 353 11.57 -14.94 -42.56
N VAL A 354 11.57 -13.62 -42.38
CA VAL A 354 12.16 -12.94 -41.22
C VAL A 354 11.20 -13.00 -40.04
N LEU A 355 11.72 -13.46 -38.91
CA LEU A 355 11.06 -13.52 -37.61
C LEU A 355 11.74 -12.54 -36.65
N LYS A 356 10.97 -11.63 -36.06
CA LYS A 356 11.47 -10.66 -35.07
C LYS A 356 11.52 -11.30 -33.69
N LEU A 357 12.71 -11.47 -33.15
CA LEU A 357 12.92 -12.05 -31.83
C LEU A 357 13.07 -10.92 -30.81
N PRO A 358 12.11 -10.76 -29.88
CA PRO A 358 12.25 -9.76 -28.82
C PRO A 358 13.41 -10.10 -27.89
N PRO A 359 13.94 -9.12 -27.14
CA PRO A 359 14.99 -9.35 -26.16
C PRO A 359 14.58 -10.41 -25.13
N LYS A 360 15.57 -11.19 -24.69
CA LYS A 360 15.38 -12.22 -23.65
C LYS A 360 14.84 -11.53 -22.40
N SER A 361 13.71 -11.99 -21.88
CA SER A 361 13.27 -11.53 -20.55
C SER A 361 14.12 -12.20 -19.48
N SER A 362 14.91 -11.39 -18.79
CA SER A 362 15.56 -11.72 -17.52
C SER A 362 14.54 -11.94 -16.42
#